data_AF-A0A832K4Z2-F1
#
_entry.id   AF-A0A832K4Z2-F1
#
_cell.length_a   1.000
_cell.length_b   1.000
_cell.length_c   1.000
_cell.angle_alpha   90.00
_cell.angle_beta   90.00
_cell.angle_gamma   90.00
#
_symmetry.space_group_name_H-M   'P 1'
#
loop_
_entity.id
_entity.type
_entity.pdbx_description
1 polymer ?
#
loop_
_entity_poly.entity_id
_entity_poly.type
_entity_poly.pdbx_seq_one_letter_code
_entity_poly.pdbx_strand_id
1 'polypeptide(L)'
;MIEVNVELITRILTGIGIAALLIIVGYVLGRGIRIVVVKGLEKIGLEEWLRRFSFGRAIKRTGFMVSEFFGIMASWIIYIVFIVLGVYYASSYIGLRDIAETSLLLLNLYVAGFVKALLIIIVGFILIDAFISYIYKSSELRTEMQLLTPVAEYIRILLYIVIVIFAIEQGGINVDALTSIMTPIIWGLTVAMLLIIAFNIIQLTKSK
;
A
#
# COMPACT_ATOMS: atom_id res chain seq x y z
N MET A 1 -42.50 -22.38 -5.89
CA MET A 1 -42.72 -21.68 -4.61
C MET A 1 -41.69 -22.23 -3.63
N ILE A 2 -40.83 -21.38 -3.05
CA ILE A 2 -39.94 -21.82 -1.97
C ILE A 2 -40.83 -22.08 -0.77
N GLU A 3 -41.02 -23.34 -0.36
CA GLU A 3 -41.67 -23.62 0.91
C GLU A 3 -40.75 -23.11 2.02
N VAL A 4 -41.16 -22.00 2.63
CA VAL A 4 -40.47 -21.43 3.78
C VAL A 4 -40.68 -22.38 4.95
N ASN A 5 -39.72 -23.27 5.14
CA ASN A 5 -39.68 -24.19 6.27
C ASN A 5 -39.14 -23.47 7.52
N VAL A 6 -39.68 -23.78 8.69
CA VAL A 6 -39.22 -23.30 10.01
C VAL A 6 -37.72 -23.53 10.19
N GLU A 7 -37.20 -24.62 9.63
CA GLU A 7 -35.78 -24.94 9.64
C GLU A 7 -34.93 -23.89 8.89
N LEU A 8 -35.40 -23.42 7.74
CA LEU A 8 -34.70 -22.41 6.94
C LEU A 8 -34.70 -21.05 7.64
N ILE A 9 -35.82 -20.67 8.28
CA ILE A 9 -35.90 -19.45 9.10
C ILE A 9 -34.89 -19.51 10.25
N THR A 10 -34.83 -20.64 10.94
CA THR A 10 -33.92 -20.83 12.07
C THR A 10 -32.45 -20.74 11.64
N ARG A 11 -32.11 -21.32 10.48
CA ARG A 11 -30.77 -21.22 9.89
C ARG A 11 -30.38 -19.78 9.56
N ILE A 12 -31.26 -19.03 8.91
CA ILE A 12 -31.01 -17.63 8.58
C ILE A 12 -30.82 -16.78 9.83
N LEU A 13 -31.70 -16.91 10.83
CA LEU A 13 -31.61 -16.14 12.07
C LEU A 13 -30.31 -16.41 12.83
N THR A 14 -29.91 -17.68 12.92
CA THR A 14 -28.66 -18.07 13.59
C THR A 14 -27.45 -17.54 12.83
N GLY A 15 -27.42 -17.67 11.50
CA GLY A 15 -26.33 -17.15 10.67
C GLY A 15 -26.16 -15.63 10.80
N ILE A 16 -27.26 -14.88 10.77
CA ILE A 16 -27.25 -13.42 10.99
C ILE A 16 -26.77 -13.09 12.41
N GLY A 17 -27.22 -13.84 13.42
CA GLY A 17 -26.77 -13.67 14.80
C GLY A 17 -25.26 -13.82 14.96
N ILE A 18 -24.66 -14.84 14.32
CA ILE A 18 -23.21 -15.06 14.32
C ILE A 18 -22.48 -13.90 13.61
N ALA A 19 -22.96 -13.47 12.45
CA ALA A 19 -22.36 -12.34 11.73
C ALA A 19 -22.40 -11.05 12.55
N ALA A 20 -23.54 -10.75 13.17
CA ALA A 20 -23.68 -9.57 14.03
C ALA A 20 -22.71 -9.61 15.21
N LEU A 21 -22.58 -10.77 15.88
CA LEU A 21 -21.63 -10.97 16.98
C LEU A 21 -20.19 -10.71 16.51
N LEU A 22 -19.79 -11.28 15.37
CA LEU A 22 -18.45 -11.11 14.83
C LEU A 22 -18.15 -9.64 14.47
N ILE A 23 -19.10 -8.92 13.90
CA ILE A 23 -18.93 -7.49 13.59
C ILE A 23 -18.74 -6.68 14.88
N ILE A 24 -19.50 -6.97 15.94
CA ILE A 24 -19.35 -6.31 17.24
C ILE A 24 -17.96 -6.60 17.82
N VAL A 25 -17.53 -7.86 17.82
CA VAL A 25 -16.19 -8.25 18.28
C VAL A 25 -15.10 -7.56 17.47
N GLY A 26 -15.23 -7.55 16.15
CA GLY A 26 -14.30 -6.88 15.24
C GLY A 26 -14.21 -5.38 15.48
N TYR A 27 -15.33 -4.72 15.76
CA TYR A 27 -15.35 -3.29 16.10
C TYR A 27 -14.57 -3.00 17.40
N VAL A 28 -14.81 -3.80 18.45
CA VAL A 28 -14.11 -3.65 19.73
C VAL A 28 -12.61 -3.91 19.57
N LEU A 29 -12.25 -5.01 18.89
CA LEU A 29 -10.86 -5.36 18.63
C LEU A 29 -10.17 -4.31 17.77
N GLY A 30 -10.74 -3.90 16.64
CA GLY A 30 -10.11 -2.92 15.76
C GLY A 30 -9.88 -1.57 16.44
N ARG A 31 -10.78 -1.15 17.34
CA ARG A 31 -10.57 0.03 18.20
C ARG A 31 -9.40 -0.18 19.17
N GLY A 32 -9.30 -1.36 19.77
CA GLY A 32 -8.17 -1.75 20.62
C GLY A 32 -6.84 -1.74 19.87
N ILE A 33 -6.77 -2.40 18.71
CA ILE A 33 -5.61 -2.43 17.83
C ILE A 33 -5.17 -1.00 17.46
N ARG A 34 -6.11 -0.11 17.08
CA ARG A 34 -5.77 1.29 16.76
C ARG A 34 -5.00 1.93 17.89
N ILE A 35 -5.48 1.82 19.12
CA ILE A 35 -4.85 2.44 20.30
C ILE A 35 -3.45 1.85 20.54
N VAL A 36 -3.33 0.52 20.46
CA VAL A 36 -2.05 -0.16 20.67
C VAL A 36 -1.02 0.25 19.63
N VAL A 37 -1.40 0.29 18.36
CA VAL A 37 -0.52 0.69 17.25
C VAL A 37 -0.13 2.16 17.39
N VAL A 38 -1.08 3.07 17.61
CA VAL A 38 -0.79 4.51 17.76
C VAL A 38 0.21 4.74 18.91
N LYS A 39 -0.10 4.24 20.11
CA LYS A 39 0.76 4.42 21.28
C LYS A 39 2.12 3.75 21.12
N GLY A 40 2.15 2.58 20.49
CA GLY A 40 3.40 1.85 20.20
C GLY A 40 4.30 2.65 19.28
N LEU A 41 3.74 3.19 18.19
CA LEU A 41 4.48 3.96 17.19
C LEU A 41 4.93 5.34 17.71
N GLU A 42 4.11 5.99 18.55
CA GLU A 42 4.49 7.22 19.24
C GLU A 42 5.65 6.99 20.19
N LYS A 43 5.62 5.89 20.98
CA LYS A 43 6.66 5.58 21.96
C LYS A 43 8.04 5.34 21.35
N ILE A 44 8.09 4.75 20.15
CA ILE A 44 9.36 4.52 19.43
C ILE A 44 9.85 5.75 18.64
N GLY A 45 9.09 6.85 18.64
CA GLY A 45 9.46 8.06 17.90
C GLY A 45 9.39 7.89 16.38
N LEU A 46 8.53 6.99 15.89
CA LEU A 46 8.47 6.66 14.46
C LEU A 46 8.11 7.88 13.60
N GLU A 47 7.34 8.81 14.15
CA GLU A 47 6.89 10.02 13.45
C GLU A 47 8.07 10.88 12.97
N GLU A 48 9.04 11.16 13.85
CA GLU A 48 10.21 11.97 13.51
C GLU A 48 11.11 11.26 12.50
N TRP A 49 11.26 9.94 12.65
CA TRP A 49 12.07 9.14 11.74
C TRP A 49 11.46 9.09 10.33
N LEU A 50 10.16 8.79 10.21
CA LEU A 50 9.47 8.72 8.92
C LEU A 50 9.34 10.09 8.24
N ARG A 51 9.34 11.21 8.98
CA ARG A 51 9.30 12.56 8.41
C ARG A 51 10.51 12.89 7.52
N ARG A 52 11.62 12.18 7.70
CA ARG A 52 12.83 12.31 6.86
C ARG A 52 12.62 11.75 5.45
N PHE A 53 11.62 10.89 5.28
CA PHE A 53 11.30 10.24 4.01
C PHE A 53 10.09 10.87 3.32
N SER A 54 10.04 10.72 2.01
CA SER A 54 8.97 11.15 1.10
C SER A 54 7.61 10.64 1.55
N PHE A 55 7.55 9.36 1.94
CA PHE A 55 6.35 8.71 2.45
C PHE A 55 5.79 9.40 3.72
N GLY A 56 6.62 9.64 4.74
CA GLY A 56 6.16 10.29 5.97
C GLY A 56 5.76 11.75 5.75
N ARG A 57 6.43 12.47 4.84
CA ARG A 57 6.00 13.81 4.43
C ARG A 57 4.66 13.79 3.70
N ALA A 58 4.41 12.78 2.87
CA ALA A 58 3.14 12.62 2.16
C ALA A 58 1.98 12.39 3.13
N ILE A 59 2.17 11.55 4.15
CA ILE A 59 1.17 11.36 5.22
C ILE A 59 0.93 12.69 5.97
N LYS A 60 1.98 13.40 6.37
CA LYS A 60 1.79 14.66 7.11
C LYS A 60 1.00 15.71 6.31
N ARG A 61 1.12 15.72 4.97
CA ARG A 61 0.35 16.60 4.09
C ARG A 61 -1.15 16.32 4.10
N THR A 62 -1.59 15.12 4.48
CA THR A 62 -3.02 14.81 4.62
C THR A 62 -3.61 15.25 5.96
N GLY A 63 -2.81 15.87 6.83
CA GLY A 63 -3.22 16.33 8.16
C GLY A 63 -3.13 15.25 9.25
N PHE A 64 -2.73 14.03 8.90
CA PHE A 64 -2.58 12.93 9.85
C PHE A 64 -1.14 12.82 10.39
N MET A 65 -1.02 12.38 11.64
CA MET A 65 0.24 11.86 12.18
C MET A 65 0.51 10.47 11.61
N VAL A 66 1.79 10.09 11.51
CA VAL A 66 2.17 8.79 10.96
C VAL A 66 1.68 7.63 11.83
N SER A 67 1.79 7.76 13.16
CA SER A 67 1.23 6.80 14.13
C SER A 67 -0.27 6.60 13.94
N GLU A 68 -1.01 7.70 13.75
CA GLU A 68 -2.44 7.68 13.56
C GLU A 68 -2.85 7.03 12.23
N PHE A 69 -2.15 7.35 11.14
CA PHE A 69 -2.37 6.71 9.84
C PHE A 69 -2.26 5.19 9.95
N PHE A 70 -1.18 4.67 10.55
CA PHE A 70 -0.98 3.24 10.73
C PHE A 70 -2.00 2.61 11.67
N GLY A 71 -2.36 3.31 12.76
CA GLY A 71 -3.41 2.84 13.66
C GLY A 71 -4.77 2.70 12.98
N ILE A 72 -5.12 3.68 12.13
CA ILE A 72 -6.35 3.64 11.33
C ILE A 72 -6.29 2.47 10.35
N MET A 73 -5.21 2.35 9.56
CA MET A 73 -5.04 1.25 8.61
C MET A 73 -5.12 -0.14 9.27
N ALA A 74 -4.45 -0.31 10.41
CA ALA A 74 -4.51 -1.55 11.19
C ALA A 74 -5.94 -1.86 11.67
N SER A 75 -6.68 -0.84 12.13
CA SER A 75 -8.07 -1.04 12.54
C SER A 75 -8.99 -1.41 11.38
N TRP A 76 -8.79 -0.81 10.20
CA TRP A 76 -9.56 -1.14 8.99
C TRP A 76 -9.32 -2.59 8.55
N ILE A 77 -8.08 -3.07 8.61
CA ILE A 77 -7.77 -4.48 8.34
C ILE A 77 -8.60 -5.39 9.26
N ILE A 78 -8.63 -5.09 10.56
CA ILE A 78 -9.42 -5.88 11.52
C ILE A 78 -10.91 -5.81 11.19
N TYR A 79 -11.46 -4.63 10.91
CA TYR A 79 -12.87 -4.50 10.55
C TYR A 79 -13.23 -5.33 9.30
N ILE A 80 -12.44 -5.23 8.24
CA ILE A 80 -12.66 -5.99 7.00
C ILE A 80 -12.59 -7.49 7.28
N VAL A 81 -11.59 -7.94 8.04
CA VAL A 81 -11.45 -9.36 8.41
C VAL A 81 -12.69 -9.87 9.11
N PHE A 82 -13.17 -9.16 10.14
CA PHE A 82 -14.34 -9.59 10.90
C PHE A 82 -15.65 -9.51 10.12
N ILE A 83 -15.79 -8.53 9.22
CA ILE A 83 -16.94 -8.46 8.30
C ILE A 83 -16.95 -9.69 7.39
N VAL A 84 -15.83 -10.00 6.74
CA VAL A 84 -15.76 -11.14 5.80
C VAL A 84 -15.89 -12.47 6.54
N LEU A 85 -15.33 -12.60 7.74
CA LEU A 85 -15.58 -13.77 8.61
C LEU A 85 -17.07 -13.90 8.97
N GLY A 86 -17.73 -12.78 9.28
CA GLY A 86 -19.18 -12.77 9.51
C GLY A 86 -19.97 -13.32 8.32
N VAL A 87 -19.63 -12.88 7.10
CA VAL A 87 -20.23 -13.38 5.86
C VAL A 87 -19.93 -14.87 5.67
N TYR A 88 -18.69 -15.30 5.91
CA TYR A 88 -18.28 -16.71 5.82
C TYR A 88 -19.10 -17.61 6.74
N TYR A 89 -19.19 -17.29 8.03
CA TYR A 89 -19.91 -18.13 8.99
C TYR A 89 -21.42 -18.11 8.74
N ALA A 90 -22.00 -16.95 8.39
CA ALA A 90 -23.41 -16.86 8.05
C ALA A 90 -23.77 -17.69 6.81
N SER A 91 -23.01 -17.54 5.73
CA SER A 91 -23.22 -18.31 4.49
C SER A 91 -23.03 -19.81 4.70
N SER A 92 -22.03 -20.21 5.50
CA SER A 92 -21.80 -21.62 5.87
C SER A 92 -23.00 -22.22 6.61
N TYR A 93 -23.60 -21.48 7.53
CA TYR A 93 -24.76 -21.96 8.31
C TYR A 93 -26.06 -22.00 7.48
N ILE A 94 -26.21 -21.08 6.53
CA ILE A 94 -27.36 -21.03 5.61
C ILE A 94 -27.24 -22.10 4.51
N GLY A 95 -26.04 -22.64 4.27
CA GLY A 95 -25.77 -23.64 3.23
C GLY A 95 -25.34 -23.05 1.88
N LEU A 96 -24.95 -21.77 1.85
CA LEU A 96 -24.45 -21.07 0.67
C LEU A 96 -22.94 -21.29 0.52
N ARG A 97 -22.57 -22.51 0.13
CA ARG A 97 -21.17 -22.97 0.09
C ARG A 97 -20.28 -22.11 -0.82
N ASP A 98 -20.76 -21.71 -1.99
CA ASP A 98 -19.99 -20.88 -2.93
C ASP A 98 -19.62 -19.52 -2.32
N ILE A 99 -20.53 -18.91 -1.55
CA ILE A 99 -20.29 -17.64 -0.86
C ILE A 99 -19.28 -17.82 0.27
N ALA A 100 -19.38 -18.92 1.02
CA ALA A 100 -18.44 -19.24 2.09
C ALA A 100 -17.02 -19.44 1.54
N GLU A 101 -16.87 -20.26 0.50
CA GLU A 101 -15.56 -20.54 -0.12
C GLU A 101 -14.95 -19.26 -0.74
N THR A 102 -15.76 -18.45 -1.41
CA THR A 102 -15.34 -17.14 -1.94
C THR A 102 -14.88 -16.20 -0.82
N SER A 103 -15.58 -16.17 0.32
CA SER A 103 -15.22 -15.32 1.47
C SER A 103 -13.84 -15.66 2.04
N LEU A 104 -13.50 -16.96 2.15
CA LEU A 104 -12.17 -17.38 2.59
C LEU A 104 -11.08 -17.00 1.58
N LEU A 105 -11.36 -17.17 0.29
CA LEU A 105 -10.46 -16.75 -0.78
C LEU A 105 -10.22 -15.23 -0.73
N LEU A 106 -11.26 -14.43 -0.45
CA LEU A 106 -11.15 -12.99 -0.28
C LEU A 106 -10.22 -12.61 0.87
N LEU A 107 -10.36 -13.28 2.02
CA LEU A 107 -9.49 -13.05 3.18
C LEU A 107 -8.02 -13.37 2.85
N ASN A 108 -7.76 -14.53 2.26
CA ASN A 108 -6.39 -14.98 2.03
C ASN A 108 -5.67 -14.13 0.96
N LEU A 109 -6.35 -13.81 -0.14
CA LEU A 109 -5.72 -13.07 -1.23
C LEU A 109 -5.63 -11.57 -0.94
N TYR A 110 -6.75 -10.93 -0.60
CA TYR A 110 -6.81 -9.47 -0.57
C TYR A 110 -6.38 -8.87 0.76
N VAL A 111 -6.69 -9.51 1.90
CA VAL A 111 -6.25 -8.96 3.20
C VAL A 111 -4.74 -9.15 3.37
N ALA A 112 -4.24 -10.37 3.13
CA ALA A 112 -2.79 -10.61 3.21
C ALA A 112 -2.04 -9.83 2.11
N GLY A 113 -2.60 -9.76 0.90
CA GLY A 113 -2.07 -8.94 -0.19
C GLY A 113 -1.96 -7.47 0.21
N PHE A 114 -3.02 -6.89 0.79
CA PHE A 114 -3.00 -5.49 1.23
C PHE A 114 -1.87 -5.20 2.24
N VAL A 115 -1.64 -6.10 3.20
CA VAL A 115 -0.53 -5.96 4.15
C VAL A 115 0.82 -6.01 3.44
N LYS A 116 1.02 -6.94 2.50
CA LYS A 116 2.25 -7.02 1.68
C LYS A 116 2.46 -5.74 0.89
N ALA A 117 1.43 -5.26 0.19
CA ALA A 117 1.47 -4.04 -0.60
C ALA A 117 1.89 -2.83 0.25
N LEU A 118 1.26 -2.68 1.42
CA LEU A 118 1.57 -1.60 2.35
C LEU A 118 3.03 -1.65 2.81
N LEU A 119 3.53 -2.82 3.20
CA LEU A 119 4.93 -3.02 3.60
C LEU A 119 5.90 -2.71 2.46
N ILE A 120 5.60 -3.16 1.24
CA ILE A 120 6.43 -2.90 0.05
C ILE A 120 6.51 -1.40 -0.24
N ILE A 121 5.39 -0.67 -0.16
CA ILE A 121 5.39 0.78 -0.38
C ILE A 121 6.29 1.48 0.64
N ILE A 122 6.12 1.15 1.93
CA ILE A 122 6.86 1.81 3.00
C ILE A 122 8.36 1.54 2.86
N VAL A 123 8.73 0.26 2.77
CA VAL A 123 10.15 -0.14 2.68
C VAL A 123 10.76 0.35 1.37
N GLY A 124 10.06 0.18 0.25
CA GLY A 124 10.52 0.60 -1.07
C GLY A 124 10.77 2.09 -1.13
N PHE A 125 9.87 2.93 -0.61
CA PHE A 125 10.05 4.38 -0.64
C PHE A 125 11.21 4.83 0.26
N ILE A 126 11.38 4.21 1.43
CA ILE A 126 12.51 4.46 2.32
C ILE A 126 13.84 4.10 1.63
N LEU A 127 13.90 2.94 0.97
CA LEU A 127 15.10 2.49 0.25
C LEU A 127 15.45 3.42 -0.91
N ILE A 128 14.45 3.87 -1.67
CA ILE A 128 14.66 4.81 -2.78
C ILE A 128 15.21 6.13 -2.26
N ASP A 129 14.59 6.71 -1.23
CA ASP A 129 15.05 7.96 -0.63
C ASP A 129 16.49 7.85 -0.11
N ALA A 130 16.83 6.73 0.53
CA ALA A 130 18.18 6.44 1.01
C ALA A 130 19.17 6.31 -0.15
N PHE A 131 18.81 5.59 -1.20
CA PHE A 131 19.63 5.40 -2.40
C PHE A 131 19.89 6.72 -3.13
N ILE A 132 18.87 7.54 -3.34
CA ILE A 132 19.02 8.84 -3.98
C ILE A 132 19.86 9.79 -3.12
N SER A 133 19.67 9.78 -1.79
CA SER A 133 20.50 10.55 -0.87
C SER A 133 21.97 10.15 -0.91
N TYR A 134 22.25 8.86 -1.13
CA TYR A 134 23.61 8.34 -1.29
C TYR A 134 24.26 8.87 -2.58
N ILE A 135 23.54 8.88 -3.71
CA ILE A 135 24.02 9.42 -4.99
C ILE A 135 24.46 10.89 -4.85
N TYR A 136 23.68 11.71 -4.13
CA TYR A 136 24.03 13.12 -3.93
C TYR A 136 25.23 13.33 -3.01
N LYS A 137 25.46 12.43 -2.04
CA LYS A 137 26.61 12.53 -1.13
C LYS A 137 27.93 12.16 -1.80
N SER A 138 27.91 11.26 -2.78
CA SER A 138 29.13 10.84 -3.48
C SER A 138 29.68 11.86 -4.48
N SER A 139 28.90 12.88 -4.85
CA SER A 139 29.31 13.88 -5.84
C SER A 139 29.94 15.10 -5.18
N GLU A 140 31.24 15.02 -4.87
CA GLU A 140 32.00 16.12 -4.25
C GLU A 140 32.39 17.22 -5.25
N LEU A 141 32.28 16.95 -6.57
CA LEU A 141 32.65 17.90 -7.63
C LEU A 141 31.43 18.65 -8.18
N ARG A 142 31.53 19.98 -8.26
CA ARG A 142 30.48 20.90 -8.75
C ARG A 142 30.01 20.57 -10.18
N THR A 143 30.89 20.01 -11.01
CA THR A 143 30.60 19.57 -12.38
C THR A 143 29.78 18.28 -12.41
N GLU A 144 30.03 17.35 -11.49
CA GLU A 144 29.26 16.10 -11.38
C GLU A 144 27.85 16.38 -10.87
N MET A 145 27.70 17.32 -9.92
CA MET A 145 26.39 17.70 -9.37
C MET A 145 25.41 18.22 -10.44
N GLN A 146 25.88 18.92 -11.49
CA GLN A 146 25.03 19.46 -12.54
C GLN A 146 24.41 18.36 -13.42
N LEU A 147 25.16 17.27 -13.69
CA LEU A 147 24.66 16.13 -14.45
C LEU A 147 23.91 15.13 -13.57
N LEU A 148 24.35 14.92 -12.33
CA LEU A 148 23.76 13.93 -11.43
C LEU A 148 22.38 14.34 -10.92
N THR A 149 22.10 15.63 -10.78
CA THR A 149 20.82 16.08 -10.20
C THR A 149 19.61 15.67 -11.05
N PRO A 150 19.56 15.95 -12.37
CA PRO A 150 18.46 15.48 -13.22
C PRO A 150 18.36 13.96 -13.27
N VAL A 151 19.51 13.26 -13.30
CA VAL A 151 19.57 11.79 -13.41
C VAL A 151 19.02 11.13 -12.16
N ALA A 152 19.44 11.61 -10.99
CA ALA A 152 18.97 11.10 -9.70
C ALA A 152 17.46 11.30 -9.53
N GLU A 153 16.92 12.45 -9.93
CA GLU A 153 15.47 12.70 -9.85
C GLU A 153 14.69 11.81 -10.81
N TYR A 154 15.19 11.61 -12.03
CA TYR A 154 14.58 10.69 -13.00
C TYR A 154 14.57 9.25 -12.46
N ILE A 155 15.69 8.77 -11.92
CA ILE A 155 15.78 7.43 -11.30
C ILE A 155 14.81 7.33 -10.12
N ARG A 156 14.68 8.38 -9.29
CA ARG A 156 13.72 8.39 -8.18
C ARG A 156 12.30 8.13 -8.68
N ILE A 157 11.87 8.85 -9.71
CA ILE A 157 10.53 8.73 -10.29
C ILE A 157 10.30 7.32 -10.82
N LEU A 158 11.25 6.77 -11.59
CA LEU A 158 11.15 5.41 -12.10
C LEU A 158 11.01 4.38 -10.98
N LEU A 159 11.86 4.46 -9.97
CA LEU A 159 11.84 3.50 -8.87
C LEU A 159 10.54 3.60 -8.07
N TYR A 160 9.99 4.80 -7.85
CA TYR A 160 8.67 4.93 -7.21
C TYR A 160 7.58 4.26 -8.04
N ILE A 161 7.56 4.46 -9.36
CA ILE A 161 6.58 3.81 -10.24
C ILE A 161 6.70 2.29 -10.12
N VAL A 162 7.92 1.75 -10.19
CA VAL A 162 8.18 0.31 -10.06
C VAL A 162 7.70 -0.22 -8.72
N ILE A 163 8.02 0.46 -7.61
CA ILE A 163 7.58 0.03 -6.27
C ILE A 163 6.06 0.07 -6.15
N VAL A 164 5.39 1.09 -6.72
CA VAL A 164 3.93 1.18 -6.68
C VAL A 164 3.30 0.03 -7.48
N ILE A 165 3.76 -0.23 -8.71
CA ILE A 165 3.25 -1.34 -9.52
C ILE A 165 3.50 -2.67 -8.80
N PHE A 166 4.70 -2.89 -8.30
CA PHE A 166 5.06 -4.12 -7.58
C PHE A 166 4.21 -4.30 -6.32
N ALA A 167 3.97 -3.23 -5.55
CA ALA A 167 3.11 -3.29 -4.37
C ALA A 167 1.66 -3.65 -4.74
N ILE A 168 1.11 -3.07 -5.81
CA ILE A 168 -0.25 -3.38 -6.29
C ILE A 168 -0.36 -4.85 -6.72
N GLU A 169 0.64 -5.33 -7.47
CA GLU A 169 0.70 -6.73 -7.91
C GLU A 169 0.76 -7.71 -6.74
N GLN A 170 1.66 -7.46 -5.77
CA GLN A 170 1.73 -8.24 -4.53
C GLN A 170 0.49 -8.08 -3.64
N GLY A 171 -0.29 -7.02 -3.87
CA GLY A 171 -1.61 -6.78 -3.31
C GLY A 171 -2.70 -7.72 -3.83
N GLY A 172 -2.40 -8.54 -4.85
CA GLY A 172 -3.35 -9.43 -5.50
C GLY A 172 -4.16 -8.76 -6.61
N ILE A 173 -3.79 -7.55 -7.01
CA ILE A 173 -4.45 -6.81 -8.08
C ILE A 173 -3.68 -7.06 -9.38
N ASN A 174 -4.38 -7.43 -10.45
CA ASN A 174 -3.78 -7.55 -11.77
C ASN A 174 -3.30 -6.17 -12.26
N VAL A 175 -2.02 -6.07 -12.60
CA VAL A 175 -1.37 -4.83 -13.04
C VAL A 175 -1.16 -4.74 -14.55
N ASP A 176 -1.61 -5.71 -15.35
CA ASP A 176 -1.33 -5.81 -16.79
C ASP A 176 -1.79 -4.56 -17.56
N ALA A 177 -2.98 -4.07 -17.23
CA ALA A 177 -3.49 -2.83 -17.84
C ALA A 177 -2.63 -1.62 -17.44
N LEU A 178 -2.23 -1.55 -16.16
CA LEU A 178 -1.39 -0.46 -15.65
C LEU A 178 0.00 -0.48 -16.30
N THR A 179 0.64 -1.64 -16.35
CA THR A 179 1.97 -1.82 -16.97
C THR A 179 1.93 -1.56 -18.47
N SER A 180 0.86 -1.95 -19.16
CA SER A 180 0.66 -1.66 -20.59
C SER A 180 0.61 -0.17 -20.89
N ILE A 181 0.00 0.64 -20.01
CA ILE A 181 -0.09 2.10 -20.17
C ILE A 181 1.18 2.78 -19.68
N MET A 182 1.79 2.30 -18.60
CA MET A 182 2.99 2.90 -18.02
C MET A 182 4.24 2.64 -18.85
N THR A 183 4.35 1.49 -19.53
CA THR A 183 5.56 1.13 -20.29
C THR A 183 5.89 2.16 -21.39
N PRO A 184 4.96 2.56 -22.28
CA PRO A 184 5.23 3.62 -23.26
C PRO A 184 5.62 4.95 -22.63
N ILE A 185 5.00 5.33 -21.50
CA ILE A 185 5.31 6.56 -20.78
C ILE A 185 6.74 6.51 -20.23
N ILE A 186 7.14 5.38 -19.64
CA ILE A 186 8.49 5.16 -19.13
C ILE A 186 9.50 5.32 -20.26
N TRP A 187 9.30 4.65 -21.41
CA TRP A 187 10.18 4.81 -22.58
C TRP A 187 10.28 6.27 -23.04
N GLY A 188 9.15 6.98 -23.10
CA GLY A 188 9.13 8.41 -23.45
C GLY A 188 9.96 9.25 -22.49
N LEU A 189 9.80 9.04 -21.18
CA LEU A 189 10.60 9.72 -20.15
C LEU A 189 12.08 9.33 -20.24
N THR A 190 12.41 8.07 -20.55
CA THR A 190 13.79 7.62 -20.77
C THR A 190 14.44 8.36 -21.92
N VAL A 191 13.76 8.45 -23.07
CA VAL A 191 14.28 9.15 -24.23
C VAL A 191 14.48 10.64 -23.93
N ALA A 192 13.51 11.29 -23.29
CA ALA A 192 13.64 12.69 -22.87
C ALA A 192 14.84 12.90 -21.96
N MET A 193 15.05 12.00 -20.99
CA MET A 193 16.18 12.05 -20.07
C MET A 193 17.52 11.90 -20.81
N LEU A 194 17.63 10.96 -21.74
CA LEU A 194 18.83 10.77 -22.55
C LEU A 194 19.17 12.01 -23.38
N LEU A 195 18.16 12.68 -23.96
CA LEU A 195 18.35 13.94 -24.69
C LEU A 195 18.87 15.07 -23.79
N ILE A 196 18.32 15.19 -22.57
CA ILE A 196 18.78 16.19 -21.58
C ILE A 196 20.25 15.94 -21.21
N ILE A 197 20.63 14.68 -20.96
CA ILE A 197 22.01 14.33 -20.64
C ILE A 197 22.93 14.68 -21.82
N ALA A 198 22.58 14.28 -23.04
CA ALA A 198 23.36 14.57 -24.24
C ALA A 198 23.56 16.07 -24.45
N PHE A 199 22.49 16.86 -24.29
CA PHE A 199 22.55 18.32 -24.40
C PHE A 199 23.49 18.94 -23.36
N ASN A 200 23.40 18.52 -22.10
CA ASN A 200 24.27 19.02 -21.03
C ASN A 200 25.75 18.67 -21.27
N ILE A 201 26.05 17.46 -21.75
CA ILE A 201 27.42 17.05 -22.10
C ILE A 201 27.99 17.93 -23.21
N ILE A 202 27.20 18.23 -24.25
CA ILE A 202 27.62 19.11 -25.35
C ILE A 202 27.93 20.53 -24.84
N GLN A 203 27.10 21.07 -23.95
CA GLN A 203 27.35 22.40 -23.36
C GLN A 203 28.63 22.44 -22.53
N LEU A 204 28.88 21.43 -21.70
CA LEU A 204 30.10 21.33 -20.90
C LEU A 204 31.37 21.24 -21.77
N THR A 205 31.26 20.61 -22.95
CA THR A 205 32.38 20.48 -23.89
C THR A 205 32.67 21.79 -24.62
N LYS A 206 31.64 22.60 -24.95
CA LYS A 206 31.82 23.92 -25.58
C LYS A 206 32.29 25.04 -24.63
N SER A 207 32.22 24.81 -23.32
CA SER A 207 32.59 25.78 -22.28
C SER A 207 34.07 25.70 -21.86
N LYS A 208 34.83 24.73 -22.37
CA LYS A 208 36.29 24.60 -22.22
C LYS A 208 36.98 25.09 -23.48
#